data_AF-A0A060BVT6-F1
#
_entry.id   AF-A0A060BVT6-F1
#
_cell.length_a   1.000
_cell.length_b   1.000
_cell.length_c   1.000
_cell.angle_alpha   90.00
_cell.angle_beta   90.00
_cell.angle_gamma   90.00
#
_symmetry.space_group_name_H-M   'P 1'
#
loop_
_entity.id
_entity.type
_entity.pdbx_description
1 polymer ?
#
loop_
_entity_poly.entity_id
_entity_poly.type
_entity_poly.pdbx_seq_one_letter_code
_entity_poly.pdbx_strand_id
1 'polypeptide(L)'
;SHPGSVVVFGDDGEKFGTWPDTYKHCYTDGWLRRFFDALVDNSDWIKVTTLGESVDNVPPTGKIYLPDASYREMTEWALPADQLVEYERVRHELEHNEHWNTIEQFVRGGFWRNFKIKYPESDEMYARMLMVSDRLQAAIDAGLDRALVEEAR
;
A
#
# COMPACT_ATOMS: atom_id res chain seq x y z
N SER A 1 18.75 -15.30 -16.48
CA SER A 1 18.81 -13.84 -16.31
C SER A 1 17.68 -13.22 -17.13
N HIS A 2 17.04 -12.16 -16.62
CA HIS A 2 15.98 -11.43 -17.34
C HIS A 2 16.52 -10.02 -17.66
N PRO A 3 17.13 -9.80 -18.84
CA PRO A 3 17.60 -8.48 -19.24
C PRO A 3 16.43 -7.49 -19.30
N GLY A 4 16.63 -6.28 -18.78
CA GLY A 4 15.58 -5.26 -18.73
C GLY A 4 14.57 -5.45 -17.60
N SER A 5 14.84 -6.33 -16.62
CA SER A 5 14.04 -6.39 -15.39
C SER A 5 14.08 -5.06 -14.65
N VAL A 6 12.90 -4.61 -14.23
CA VAL A 6 12.72 -3.45 -13.37
C VAL A 6 12.46 -3.93 -11.95
N VAL A 7 13.19 -3.37 -10.98
CA VAL A 7 12.94 -3.57 -9.55
C VAL A 7 12.33 -2.28 -9.01
N VAL A 8 11.18 -2.40 -8.36
CA VAL A 8 10.46 -1.26 -7.78
C VAL A 8 10.56 -1.33 -6.27
N PHE A 9 10.96 -0.22 -5.66
CA PHE A 9 10.90 0.01 -4.22
C PHE A 9 9.97 1.19 -3.97
N GLY A 10 8.87 0.96 -3.27
CA GLY A 10 7.89 1.97 -2.90
C GLY A 10 7.41 1.71 -1.49
N ASP A 11 7.55 2.72 -0.63
CA ASP A 11 7.27 2.61 0.80
C ASP A 11 7.03 4.01 1.39
N ASP A 12 6.57 4.06 2.64
CA ASP A 12 6.25 5.31 3.35
C ASP A 12 7.50 6.21 3.50
N GLY A 13 7.36 7.49 3.15
CA GLY A 13 8.44 8.47 3.27
C GLY A 13 8.87 8.69 4.72
N GLU A 14 7.94 8.47 5.65
CA GLU A 14 8.13 8.59 7.09
C GLU A 14 9.18 7.60 7.63
N LYS A 15 9.41 6.46 6.93
CA LYS A 15 10.49 5.50 7.24
C LYS A 15 11.88 6.11 7.11
N PHE A 16 12.01 7.22 6.37
CA PHE A 16 13.27 7.90 6.13
C PHE A 16 13.42 9.14 7.03
N GLY A 17 13.00 9.07 8.29
CA GLY A 17 13.35 10.06 9.31
C GLY A 17 12.28 10.43 10.33
N THR A 18 11.01 10.08 10.11
CA THR A 18 9.91 10.51 10.99
C THR A 18 9.58 9.46 12.05
N TRP A 19 9.69 8.18 11.70
CA TRP A 19 9.46 7.08 12.65
C TRP A 19 10.56 7.03 13.73
N PRO A 20 10.27 6.44 14.91
CA PRO A 20 11.25 6.29 15.98
C PRO A 20 12.59 5.73 15.48
N ASP A 21 13.68 6.35 15.92
CA ASP A 21 15.07 6.01 15.58
C ASP A 21 15.50 6.14 14.10
N THR A 22 14.55 6.33 13.17
CA THR A 22 14.87 6.40 11.73
C THR A 22 15.68 7.63 11.35
N TYR A 23 15.47 8.78 12.01
CA TYR A 23 16.29 9.96 11.74
C TYR A 23 17.78 9.71 12.00
N LYS A 24 18.07 9.11 13.17
CA LYS A 24 19.44 8.75 13.53
C LYS A 24 20.00 7.76 12.52
N HIS A 25 19.26 6.70 12.18
CA HIS A 25 19.72 5.70 11.23
C HIS A 25 19.99 6.28 9.83
N CYS A 26 19.01 7.00 9.27
CA CYS A 26 19.05 7.52 7.90
C CYS A 26 20.05 8.66 7.72
N TYR A 27 20.08 9.63 8.66
CA TYR A 27 20.85 10.86 8.50
C TYR A 27 22.08 10.93 9.39
N THR A 28 21.95 10.73 10.71
CA THR A 28 23.10 10.85 11.63
C THR A 28 24.13 9.76 11.37
N ASP A 29 23.68 8.51 11.23
CA ASP A 29 24.50 7.36 10.95
C ASP A 29 24.69 7.17 9.44
N GLY A 30 24.13 8.05 8.60
CA GLY A 30 24.43 8.21 7.18
C GLY A 30 23.95 7.08 6.26
N TRP A 31 22.96 6.28 6.66
CA TRP A 31 22.46 5.18 5.83
C TRP A 31 21.96 5.66 4.46
N LEU A 32 21.18 6.75 4.41
CA LEU A 32 20.57 7.22 3.17
C LEU A 32 21.62 7.69 2.16
N ARG A 33 22.64 8.41 2.65
CA ARG A 33 23.78 8.82 1.83
C ARG A 33 24.50 7.61 1.25
N ARG A 34 24.87 6.64 2.08
CA ARG A 34 25.56 5.42 1.62
C ARG A 34 24.75 4.64 0.60
N PHE A 35 23.43 4.59 0.75
CA PHE A 35 22.55 3.92 -0.19
C PHE A 35 22.58 4.60 -1.57
N PHE A 36 22.48 5.93 -1.62
CA PHE A 36 22.57 6.68 -2.89
C PHE A 36 23.97 6.61 -3.51
N ASP A 37 25.03 6.72 -2.70
CA ASP A 37 26.40 6.55 -3.19
C ASP A 37 26.56 5.16 -3.82
N ALA A 38 26.05 4.09 -3.18
CA ALA A 38 26.09 2.75 -3.73
C ALA A 38 25.32 2.61 -5.06
N LEU A 39 24.17 3.28 -5.23
CA LEU A 39 23.44 3.28 -6.51
C LEU A 39 24.23 3.96 -7.62
N VAL A 40 24.93 5.06 -7.30
CA VAL A 40 25.78 5.78 -8.26
C VAL A 40 27.01 4.95 -8.62
N ASP A 41 27.67 4.36 -7.63
CA ASP A 41 28.88 3.54 -7.80
C ASP A 41 28.61 2.28 -8.64
N ASN A 42 27.36 1.80 -8.66
CA ASN A 42 26.92 0.64 -9.44
C ASN A 42 26.11 1.02 -10.70
N SER A 43 26.26 2.27 -11.16
CA SER A 43 25.49 2.78 -12.30
C SER A 43 25.85 2.14 -13.65
N ASP A 44 26.93 1.37 -13.73
CA ASP A 44 27.30 0.58 -14.91
C ASP A 44 26.27 -0.53 -15.20
N TRP A 45 25.67 -1.13 -14.16
CA TRP A 45 24.70 -2.23 -14.31
C TRP A 45 23.33 -1.96 -13.67
N ILE A 46 23.22 -1.04 -12.71
CA ILE A 46 21.95 -0.58 -12.13
C ILE A 46 21.57 0.77 -12.75
N LYS A 47 20.45 0.83 -13.47
CA LYS A 47 19.91 2.10 -14.00
C LYS A 47 18.79 2.59 -13.10
N VAL A 48 19.05 3.67 -12.35
CA VAL A 48 18.01 4.38 -11.60
C VAL A 48 17.14 5.13 -12.60
N THR A 49 15.83 4.94 -12.50
CA THR A 49 14.84 5.49 -13.44
C THR A 49 13.53 5.74 -12.70
N THR A 50 12.66 6.54 -13.29
CA THR A 50 11.29 6.73 -12.81
C THR A 50 10.35 5.63 -13.30
N LEU A 51 9.18 5.51 -12.67
CA LEU A 51 8.13 4.59 -13.15
C LEU A 51 7.64 4.96 -14.56
N GLY A 52 7.55 6.26 -14.88
CA GLY A 52 7.14 6.73 -16.21
C GLY A 52 8.13 6.31 -17.29
N GLU A 53 9.42 6.58 -17.07
CA GLU A 53 10.49 6.14 -17.97
C GLU A 53 10.53 4.62 -18.12
N SER A 54 10.29 3.87 -17.04
CA SER A 54 10.21 2.40 -17.10
C SER A 54 9.07 1.94 -17.99
N VAL A 55 7.88 2.53 -17.86
CA VAL A 55 6.71 2.21 -18.70
C VAL A 55 6.97 2.54 -20.17
N ASP A 56 7.65 3.65 -20.46
CA ASP A 56 7.92 4.09 -21.83
C ASP A 56 8.99 3.25 -22.54
N ASN A 57 9.94 2.67 -21.78
CA ASN A 57 11.13 2.04 -22.35
C ASN A 57 11.24 0.52 -22.13
N VAL A 58 10.45 -0.06 -21.21
CA VAL A 58 10.49 -1.49 -20.90
C VAL A 58 9.14 -2.14 -21.22
N PRO A 59 9.09 -3.08 -22.19
CA PRO A 59 7.83 -3.72 -22.53
C PRO A 59 7.33 -4.60 -21.36
N PRO A 60 6.01 -4.61 -21.08
CA PRO A 60 5.46 -5.49 -20.07
C PRO A 60 5.64 -6.96 -20.47
N THR A 61 5.93 -7.83 -19.49
CA THR A 61 6.14 -9.27 -19.72
C THR A 61 4.91 -9.97 -20.32
N GLY A 62 3.71 -9.44 -20.06
CA GLY A 62 2.47 -9.99 -20.59
C GLY A 62 1.24 -9.50 -19.85
N LYS A 63 0.13 -10.21 -20.06
CA LYS A 63 -1.17 -9.91 -19.48
C LYS A 63 -1.40 -10.73 -18.21
N ILE A 64 -1.89 -10.07 -17.16
CA ILE A 64 -2.34 -10.70 -15.92
C ILE A 64 -3.70 -10.15 -15.50
N TYR A 65 -4.40 -10.87 -14.64
CA TYR A 65 -5.60 -10.40 -13.94
C TYR A 65 -5.30 -10.38 -12.45
N LEU A 66 -5.42 -9.20 -11.84
CA LEU A 66 -5.18 -9.01 -10.41
C LEU A 66 -6.49 -9.23 -9.65
N PRO A 67 -6.48 -9.98 -8.53
CA PRO A 67 -7.63 -10.04 -7.63
C PRO A 67 -7.75 -8.75 -6.82
N ASP A 68 -8.88 -8.58 -6.13
CA ASP A 68 -8.98 -7.60 -5.05
C ASP A 68 -7.91 -7.90 -3.99
N ALA A 69 -6.92 -7.02 -3.88
CA ALA A 69 -5.75 -7.24 -3.04
C ALA A 69 -5.20 -5.91 -2.51
N SER A 70 -4.33 -6.03 -1.52
CA SER A 70 -3.50 -4.94 -0.98
C SER A 70 -2.14 -5.54 -0.62
N TYR A 71 -1.21 -4.72 -0.13
CA TYR A 71 0.00 -5.22 0.53
C TYR A 71 -0.37 -6.15 1.69
N ARG A 72 0.53 -7.10 1.98
CA ARG A 72 0.27 -8.28 2.82
C ARG A 72 -0.33 -7.90 4.19
N GLU A 73 0.26 -6.92 4.86
CA GLU A 73 -0.13 -6.47 6.20
C GLU A 73 -1.59 -5.97 6.23
N MET A 74 -2.04 -5.26 5.19
CA MET A 74 -3.42 -4.81 5.08
C MET A 74 -4.42 -5.98 5.01
N THR A 75 -4.03 -7.08 4.38
CA THR A 75 -4.91 -8.27 4.31
C THR A 75 -5.08 -8.91 5.69
N GLU A 76 -4.08 -8.81 6.57
CA GLU A 76 -4.17 -9.26 7.96
C GLU A 76 -5.07 -8.31 8.77
N TRP A 77 -4.81 -7.00 8.70
CA TRP A 77 -5.57 -6.00 9.48
C TRP A 77 -7.05 -5.93 9.13
N ALA A 78 -7.41 -6.26 7.89
CA ALA A 78 -8.79 -6.30 7.41
C ALA A 78 -9.58 -7.53 7.91
N LEU A 79 -8.95 -8.50 8.56
CA LEU A 79 -9.66 -9.64 9.17
C LEU A 79 -10.54 -9.17 10.35
N PRO A 80 -11.71 -9.79 10.55
CA PRO A 80 -12.45 -9.69 11.82
C PRO A 80 -11.53 -9.95 13.02
N ALA A 81 -11.81 -9.34 14.16
CA ALA A 81 -10.89 -9.35 15.31
C ALA A 81 -10.58 -10.76 15.81
N ASP A 82 -11.59 -11.63 15.90
CA ASP A 82 -11.47 -13.04 16.26
C ASP A 82 -10.61 -13.82 15.25
N GLN A 83 -10.82 -13.59 13.96
CA GLN A 83 -10.04 -14.23 12.90
C GLN A 83 -8.58 -13.75 12.87
N LEU A 84 -8.32 -12.48 13.19
CA LEU A 84 -6.97 -11.96 13.28
C LEU A 84 -6.18 -12.64 14.42
N VAL A 85 -6.80 -12.81 15.59
CA VAL A 85 -6.18 -13.52 16.72
C VAL A 85 -5.82 -14.97 16.35
N GLU A 86 -6.73 -15.68 15.70
CA GLU A 86 -6.46 -17.05 15.24
C GLU A 86 -5.39 -17.10 14.14
N TYR A 87 -5.40 -16.13 13.22
CA TYR A 87 -4.37 -16.00 12.19
C TYR A 87 -2.98 -15.82 12.80
N GLU A 88 -2.84 -14.91 13.77
CA GLU A 88 -1.56 -14.65 14.45
C GLU A 88 -1.08 -15.87 15.23
N ARG A 89 -2.00 -16.57 15.92
CA ARG A 89 -1.69 -17.81 16.63
C ARG A 89 -1.14 -18.89 15.69
N VAL A 90 -1.85 -19.16 14.58
CA VAL A 90 -1.43 -20.17 13.60
C VAL A 90 -0.11 -19.78 12.92
N ARG A 91 0.09 -18.50 12.59
CA ARG A 91 1.35 -18.01 12.04
C ARG A 91 2.51 -18.29 13.00
N HIS A 92 2.37 -17.92 14.27
CA HIS A 92 3.42 -18.11 15.27
C HIS A 92 3.72 -19.60 15.53
N GLU A 93 2.71 -20.47 15.48
CA GLU A 93 2.91 -21.92 15.61
C GLU A 93 3.66 -22.53 14.41
N LEU A 94 3.47 -21.97 13.22
CA LEU A 94 4.00 -22.54 11.97
C LEU A 94 5.24 -21.83 11.44
N GLU A 95 5.64 -20.66 11.93
CA GLU A 95 6.75 -19.86 11.36
C GLU A 95 8.10 -20.61 11.35
N HIS A 96 8.30 -21.57 12.25
CA HIS A 96 9.50 -22.41 12.33
C HIS A 96 9.36 -23.75 11.57
N ASN A 97 8.23 -23.99 10.90
CA ASN A 97 8.02 -25.17 10.09
C ASN A 97 8.85 -25.08 8.80
N GLU A 98 9.50 -26.17 8.41
CA GLU A 98 10.33 -26.23 7.19
C GLU A 98 9.56 -25.88 5.91
N HIS A 99 8.24 -26.04 5.91
CA HIS A 99 7.36 -25.73 4.79
C HIS A 99 6.68 -24.37 4.89
N TRP A 100 6.92 -23.58 5.95
CA TRP A 100 6.22 -22.32 6.17
C TRP A 100 6.32 -21.36 4.97
N ASN A 101 7.52 -21.15 4.44
CA ASN A 101 7.73 -20.28 3.27
C ASN A 101 6.90 -20.71 2.04
N THR A 102 6.65 -22.02 1.90
CA THR A 102 5.81 -22.56 0.83
C THR A 102 4.33 -22.41 1.16
N ILE A 103 3.93 -22.51 2.43
CA ILE A 103 2.54 -22.40 2.87
C ILE A 103 2.08 -20.94 2.87
N GLU A 104 2.91 -20.01 3.35
CA GLU A 104 2.56 -18.60 3.55
C GLU A 104 2.03 -17.95 2.27
N GLN A 105 2.59 -18.28 1.10
CA GLN A 105 2.15 -17.74 -0.19
C GLN A 105 0.69 -18.09 -0.56
N PHE A 106 0.13 -19.14 0.04
CA PHE A 106 -1.24 -19.59 -0.15
C PHE A 106 -2.19 -19.06 0.91
N VAL A 107 -1.66 -18.53 2.01
CA VAL A 107 -2.47 -17.91 3.05
C VAL A 107 -3.04 -16.59 2.49
N ARG A 108 -4.35 -16.41 2.65
CA ARG A 108 -5.08 -15.23 2.18
C ARG A 108 -5.75 -14.58 3.39
N GLY A 109 -5.55 -13.29 3.54
CA GLY A 109 -6.25 -12.48 4.53
C GLY A 109 -7.59 -11.95 4.00
N GLY A 110 -8.11 -10.94 4.67
CA GLY A 110 -9.26 -10.17 4.21
C GLY A 110 -8.89 -9.15 3.12
N PHE A 111 -9.88 -8.35 2.73
CA PHE A 111 -9.70 -7.22 1.82
C PHE A 111 -10.22 -5.94 2.49
N TRP A 112 -9.70 -4.79 2.08
CA TRP A 112 -9.88 -3.52 2.81
C TRP A 112 -11.34 -3.16 3.14
N ARG A 113 -12.32 -3.48 2.28
CA ARG A 113 -13.72 -3.13 2.58
C ARG A 113 -14.28 -3.84 3.82
N ASN A 114 -13.64 -4.92 4.29
CA ASN A 114 -14.02 -5.58 5.54
C ASN A 114 -13.88 -4.67 6.77
N PHE A 115 -13.13 -3.57 6.70
CA PHE A 115 -13.11 -2.55 7.77
C PHE A 115 -14.50 -2.01 8.09
N LYS A 116 -15.43 -2.01 7.12
CA LYS A 116 -16.84 -1.62 7.32
C LYS A 116 -17.62 -2.58 8.22
N ILE A 117 -17.27 -3.86 8.15
CA ILE A 117 -17.86 -4.89 9.02
C ILE A 117 -17.17 -4.86 10.39
N LYS A 118 -15.84 -4.75 10.39
CA LYS A 118 -15.02 -4.74 11.60
C LYS A 118 -15.29 -3.53 12.50
N TYR A 119 -15.57 -2.38 11.90
CA TYR A 119 -15.88 -1.12 12.58
C TYR A 119 -17.16 -0.52 11.98
N PRO A 120 -18.34 -0.85 12.52
CA PRO A 120 -19.62 -0.33 12.03
C PRO A 120 -19.68 1.21 11.95
N GLU A 121 -18.97 1.90 12.84
CA GLU A 121 -18.87 3.36 12.86
C GLU A 121 -18.17 3.91 11.60
N SER A 122 -17.17 3.18 11.09
CA SER A 122 -16.49 3.54 9.83
C SER A 122 -17.39 3.32 8.63
N ASP A 123 -18.24 2.29 8.64
CA ASP A 123 -19.24 2.09 7.58
C ASP A 123 -20.30 3.19 7.59
N GLU A 124 -20.80 3.55 8.76
CA GLU A 124 -21.75 4.65 8.90
C GLU A 124 -21.16 5.97 8.40
N MET A 125 -19.92 6.29 8.80
CA MET A 125 -19.21 7.48 8.33
C MET A 125 -19.05 7.47 6.81
N TYR A 126 -18.65 6.33 6.24
CA TYR A 126 -18.51 6.16 4.79
C TYR A 126 -19.84 6.35 4.05
N ALA A 127 -20.91 5.71 4.53
CA ALA A 127 -22.24 5.78 3.91
C ALA A 127 -22.82 7.20 3.96
N ARG A 128 -22.65 7.90 5.09
CA ARG A 128 -23.05 9.31 5.22
C ARG A 128 -22.26 10.21 4.28
N MET A 129 -20.95 10.01 4.18
CA MET A 129 -20.09 10.77 3.26
C MET A 129 -20.55 10.60 1.81
N LEU A 130 -20.83 9.37 1.36
CA LEU A 130 -21.37 9.13 0.02
C LEU A 130 -22.72 9.81 -0.20
N MET A 131 -23.64 9.68 0.75
CA MET A 131 -24.96 10.32 0.66
C MET A 131 -24.84 11.84 0.51
N VAL A 132 -23.94 12.48 1.26
CA VAL A 132 -23.71 13.93 1.17
C VAL A 132 -23.07 14.29 -0.18
N SER A 133 -22.08 13.52 -0.62
CA SER A 133 -21.43 13.69 -1.93
C SER A 133 -22.45 13.65 -3.08
N ASP A 134 -23.34 12.66 -3.07
CA ASP A 134 -24.38 12.49 -4.10
C ASP A 134 -25.39 13.64 -4.09
N ARG A 135 -25.82 14.07 -2.89
CA ARG A 135 -26.74 15.22 -2.74
C ARG A 135 -26.10 16.52 -3.22
N LEU A 136 -24.82 16.71 -2.93
CA LEU A 136 -24.09 17.89 -3.37
C LEU A 136 -23.94 17.91 -4.90
N GLN A 137 -23.60 16.77 -5.50
CA GLN A 137 -23.52 16.65 -6.94
C GLN A 137 -24.89 16.93 -7.60
N ALA A 138 -25.97 16.35 -7.08
CA ALA A 138 -27.32 16.61 -7.57
C ALA A 138 -27.74 18.09 -7.44
N ALA A 139 -27.33 18.77 -6.36
CA ALA A 139 -27.56 20.20 -6.18
C ALA A 139 -26.83 21.05 -7.23
N ILE A 140 -25.55 20.76 -7.50
CA ILE A 140 -24.78 21.40 -8.57
C ILE A 140 -25.47 21.21 -9.92
N ASP A 141 -25.90 19.99 -10.22
CA ASP A 141 -26.55 19.64 -11.48
C ASP A 141 -27.92 20.33 -11.63
N ALA A 142 -28.61 20.61 -10.52
CA ALA A 142 -29.84 21.38 -10.46
C ALA A 142 -29.64 22.91 -10.58
N GLY A 143 -28.40 23.38 -10.72
CA GLY A 143 -28.08 24.80 -10.93
C GLY A 143 -27.96 25.64 -9.68
N LEU A 144 -27.75 25.03 -8.50
CA LEU A 144 -27.36 25.78 -7.29
C LEU A 144 -25.98 26.42 -7.49
N ASP A 145 -25.82 27.62 -6.93
CA ASP A 145 -24.58 28.40 -7.02
C ASP A 145 -23.39 27.59 -6.47
N ARG A 146 -22.36 27.43 -7.30
CA ARG A 146 -21.14 26.70 -6.95
C ARG A 146 -20.42 27.32 -5.76
N ALA A 147 -20.54 28.63 -5.54
CA ALA A 147 -19.94 29.30 -4.39
C ALA A 147 -20.56 28.83 -3.05
N LEU A 148 -21.88 28.64 -3.00
CA LEU A 148 -22.57 28.10 -1.82
C LEU A 148 -22.26 26.61 -1.59
N VAL A 149 -22.00 25.88 -2.67
CA VAL A 149 -21.60 24.47 -2.64
C VAL A 149 -20.15 24.31 -2.14
N GLU A 150 -19.24 25.21 -2.52
CA GLU A 150 -17.85 25.21 -2.03
C GLU A 150 -17.74 25.57 -0.55
N GLU A 151 -18.59 26.48 -0.04
CA GLU A 151 -18.63 26.81 1.39
C GLU A 151 -19.14 25.63 2.26
N ALA A 152 -19.90 24.71 1.68
CA ALA A 152 -20.45 23.53 2.36
C ALA A 152 -19.56 22.28 2.29
N ARG A 153 -18.44 22.32 1.55
CA ARG A 153 -17.45 21.23 1.44
C ARG A 153 -16.37 21.33 2.51
#